data_AF-A0AAJ3NQE4-F1
#
_entry.id   AF-A0AAJ3NQE4-F1
#
_cell.length_a   1.000
_cell.length_b   1.000
_cell.length_c   1.000
_cell.angle_alpha   90.00
_cell.angle_beta   90.00
_cell.angle_gamma   90.00
#
_symmetry.space_group_name_H-M   'P 1'
#
loop_
_entity.id
_entity.type
_entity.pdbx_description
1 polymer ?
#
loop_
_entity_poly.entity_id
_entity_poly.type
_entity_poly.pdbx_seq_one_letter_code
_entity_poly.pdbx_strand_id
1 'polypeptide(L)'
;MRPRIVQVDGQVGFYWTTAAGAPTSLAQLAAADDEPDRLVATHLEALDDALIIAAERFGEMLGGGRGPADATERDDLLELHRTLDRLCLEYAQASESAGVEPDLRAGKIIGTAALFSIRARQPLGLLGPAPFDGQLDEPGIGVVGGFGEMRQVDPARPWLGGRWVVRTEAGQRFPLTLSMLMFDSSGVNKDGARREHLDALGSVIAASRSPDADPLAVACAVDWLLYDWLMAHRDGPDSAEIVFPKGHEEGAAVVVAAAATSVSARATFDPGLRGVGTRRR
;
A
#
# COMPACT_ATOMS: atom_id res chain seq x y z
N MET A 1 7.48 -28.19 19.75
CA MET A 1 7.82 -27.91 18.33
C MET A 1 7.21 -26.55 18.00
N ARG A 2 7.94 -25.64 17.34
CA ARG A 2 7.50 -24.24 17.14
C ARG A 2 6.69 -24.10 15.84
N PRO A 3 5.81 -23.08 15.70
CA PRO A 3 5.24 -22.73 14.41
C PRO A 3 6.34 -22.40 13.41
N ARG A 4 6.06 -22.60 12.11
CA ARG A 4 7.05 -22.40 11.04
C ARG A 4 6.42 -21.74 9.82
N ILE A 5 7.25 -20.98 9.13
CA ILE A 5 6.98 -20.50 7.78
C ILE A 5 7.20 -21.66 6.80
N VAL A 6 6.29 -21.80 5.84
CA VAL A 6 6.41 -22.72 4.71
C VAL A 6 6.47 -21.89 3.44
N GLN A 7 7.52 -22.13 2.67
CA GLN A 7 7.76 -21.58 1.34
C GLN A 7 8.33 -22.72 0.49
N VAL A 8 7.68 -23.03 -0.63
CA VAL A 8 8.16 -24.05 -1.57
C VAL A 8 8.85 -23.40 -2.77
N ASP A 9 9.73 -24.14 -3.45
CA ASP A 9 10.41 -23.65 -4.64
C ASP A 9 9.42 -23.18 -5.70
N GLY A 10 9.60 -21.95 -6.19
CA GLY A 10 8.73 -21.33 -7.19
C GLY A 10 7.44 -20.69 -6.64
N GLN A 11 7.15 -20.84 -5.34
CA GLN A 11 6.05 -20.14 -4.68
C GLN A 11 6.36 -18.65 -4.53
N VAL A 12 5.37 -17.81 -4.81
CA VAL A 12 5.42 -16.39 -4.45
C VAL A 12 5.03 -16.24 -2.99
N GLY A 13 5.93 -15.69 -2.16
CA GLY A 13 5.71 -15.49 -0.73
C GLY A 13 5.65 -16.80 0.08
N PHE A 14 4.96 -16.76 1.22
CA PHE A 14 4.98 -17.85 2.20
C PHE A 14 3.68 -17.92 3.01
N TYR A 15 3.47 -18.99 3.78
CA TYR A 15 2.39 -19.08 4.76
C TYR A 15 2.83 -19.69 6.09
N TRP A 16 2.07 -19.46 7.15
CA TRP A 16 2.36 -19.99 8.47
C TRP A 16 1.70 -21.35 8.71
N THR A 17 2.40 -22.21 9.45
CA THR A 17 1.85 -23.47 9.96
C THR A 17 2.05 -23.59 11.47
N THR A 18 1.08 -24.22 12.14
CA THR A 18 1.22 -24.60 13.54
C THR A 18 2.33 -25.65 13.71
N ALA A 19 2.71 -25.91 14.95
CA ALA A 19 3.63 -27.00 15.30
C ALA A 19 3.19 -28.39 14.76
N ALA A 20 1.89 -28.59 14.57
CA ALA A 20 1.31 -29.81 14.02
C ALA A 20 1.26 -29.83 12.48
N GLY A 21 1.77 -28.78 11.82
CA GLY A 21 1.79 -28.65 10.35
C GLY A 21 0.48 -28.15 9.73
N ALA A 22 -0.50 -27.74 10.53
CA ALA A 22 -1.76 -27.19 10.02
C ALA A 22 -1.57 -25.73 9.58
N PRO A 23 -2.04 -25.30 8.39
CA PRO A 23 -2.04 -23.89 7.99
C PRO A 23 -2.75 -22.98 9.00
N THR A 24 -2.19 -21.80 9.24
CA THR A 24 -2.70 -20.82 10.20
C THR A 24 -2.32 -19.40 9.74
N SER A 25 -2.93 -18.36 10.32
CA SER A 25 -2.47 -16.98 10.13
C SER A 25 -1.45 -16.57 11.20
N LEU A 26 -0.63 -15.54 10.91
CA LEU A 26 0.24 -14.93 11.90
C LEU A 26 -0.57 -14.41 13.10
N ALA A 27 -1.71 -13.75 12.88
CA ALA A 27 -2.54 -13.21 13.96
C ALA A 27 -3.05 -14.30 14.93
N GLN A 28 -3.36 -15.49 14.41
CA GLN A 28 -3.74 -16.62 15.27
C GLN A 28 -2.56 -17.16 16.08
N LEU A 29 -1.35 -17.16 15.51
CA LEU A 29 -0.15 -17.56 16.22
C LEU A 29 0.23 -16.54 17.29
N ALA A 30 0.28 -15.26 16.95
CA ALA A 30 0.60 -14.18 17.88
C ALA A 30 -0.36 -14.14 19.09
N ALA A 31 -1.65 -14.41 18.87
CA ALA A 31 -2.63 -14.45 19.97
C ALA A 31 -2.45 -15.64 20.94
N ALA A 32 -1.65 -16.65 20.59
CA ALA A 32 -1.46 -17.87 21.35
C ALA A 32 0.01 -18.14 21.75
N ASP A 33 0.94 -17.24 21.39
CA ASP A 33 2.37 -17.35 21.66
C ASP A 33 2.75 -16.40 22.81
N ASP A 34 3.70 -16.84 23.66
CA ASP A 34 4.22 -16.04 24.78
C ASP A 34 5.25 -14.98 24.31
N GLU A 35 5.79 -15.13 23.09
CA GLU A 35 6.76 -14.23 22.44
C GLU A 35 6.24 -13.76 21.06
N PRO A 36 5.09 -13.05 21.00
CA PRO A 36 4.47 -12.67 19.74
C PRO A 36 5.31 -11.67 18.92
N ASP A 37 6.12 -10.85 19.58
CA ASP A 37 7.08 -9.93 18.97
C ASP A 37 8.10 -10.66 18.09
N ARG A 38 8.57 -11.84 18.53
CA ARG A 38 9.47 -12.69 17.75
C ARG A 38 8.81 -13.17 16.46
N LEU A 39 7.52 -13.55 16.50
CA LEU A 39 6.78 -14.00 15.32
C LEU A 39 6.56 -12.86 14.32
N VAL A 40 6.25 -11.65 14.82
CA VAL A 40 6.11 -10.43 14.00
C VAL A 40 7.42 -10.11 13.29
N ALA A 41 8.55 -10.17 14.01
CA ALA A 41 9.88 -9.94 13.41
C ALA A 41 10.22 -11.00 12.34
N THR A 42 9.99 -12.29 12.63
CA THR A 42 10.23 -13.37 11.67
C THR A 42 9.34 -13.25 10.42
N HIS A 43 8.08 -12.82 10.57
CA HIS A 43 7.22 -12.56 9.42
C HIS A 43 7.80 -11.47 8.52
N LEU A 44 8.27 -10.38 9.13
CA LEU A 44 8.80 -9.25 8.39
C LEU A 44 10.09 -9.60 7.64
N GLU A 45 10.98 -10.40 8.24
CA GLU A 45 12.17 -10.96 7.58
C GLU A 45 11.80 -11.83 6.37
N ALA A 46 10.87 -12.76 6.54
CA ALA A 46 10.45 -13.62 5.43
C ALA A 46 9.73 -12.84 4.31
N LEU A 47 9.05 -11.73 4.64
CA LEU A 47 8.46 -10.85 3.64
C LEU A 47 9.54 -10.12 2.84
N ASP A 48 10.59 -9.64 3.51
CA ASP A 48 11.77 -9.02 2.87
C ASP A 48 12.38 -9.97 1.82
N ASP A 49 12.65 -11.22 2.21
CA ASP A 49 13.18 -12.26 1.31
C ASP A 49 12.23 -12.55 0.14
N ALA A 50 10.92 -12.61 0.40
CA ALA A 50 9.92 -12.82 -0.65
C ALA A 50 9.87 -11.65 -1.66
N LEU A 51 10.15 -10.42 -1.23
CA LEU A 51 10.21 -9.26 -2.13
C LEU A 51 11.41 -9.32 -3.06
N ILE A 52 12.55 -9.86 -2.62
CA ILE A 52 13.72 -10.08 -3.49
C ILE A 52 13.34 -11.04 -4.63
N ILE A 53 12.73 -12.17 -4.30
CA ILE A 53 12.27 -13.17 -5.28
C ILE A 53 11.22 -12.56 -6.24
N ALA A 54 10.28 -11.78 -5.70
CA ALA A 54 9.27 -11.11 -6.50
C ALA A 54 9.87 -10.06 -7.45
N ALA A 55 10.88 -9.31 -7.01
CA ALA A 55 11.58 -8.32 -7.83
C ALA A 55 12.33 -8.99 -9.00
N GLU A 56 13.03 -10.10 -8.74
CA GLU A 56 13.74 -10.86 -9.77
C GLU A 56 12.77 -11.43 -10.82
N ARG A 57 11.63 -11.98 -10.39
CA ARG A 57 10.67 -12.64 -11.29
C ARG A 57 9.76 -11.67 -12.05
N PHE A 58 9.31 -10.60 -11.39
CA PHE A 58 8.26 -9.70 -11.92
C PHE A 58 8.75 -8.28 -12.21
N GLY A 59 10.03 -7.98 -11.99
CA GLY A 59 10.59 -6.62 -12.05
C GLY A 59 10.28 -5.85 -13.34
N GLU A 60 10.34 -6.49 -14.51
CA GLU A 60 10.00 -5.82 -15.78
C GLU A 60 8.52 -5.39 -15.86
N MET A 61 7.60 -6.22 -15.35
CA MET A 61 6.17 -5.91 -15.31
C MET A 61 5.86 -4.87 -14.23
N LEU A 62 6.41 -5.03 -13.03
CA LEU A 62 6.21 -4.10 -11.91
C LEU A 62 6.87 -2.73 -12.18
N GLY A 63 7.98 -2.70 -12.91
CA GLY A 63 8.62 -1.49 -13.41
C GLY A 63 7.84 -0.80 -14.54
N GLY A 64 6.90 -1.50 -15.18
CA GLY A 64 6.14 -0.99 -16.32
C GLY A 64 6.90 -1.03 -17.65
N GLY A 65 8.00 -1.80 -17.72
CA GLY A 65 8.75 -2.05 -18.95
C GLY A 65 7.96 -2.88 -19.96
N ARG A 66 7.06 -3.74 -19.48
CA ARG A 66 6.12 -4.51 -20.31
C ARG A 66 4.83 -4.88 -19.56
N GLY A 67 3.80 -5.24 -20.31
CA GLY A 67 2.63 -5.94 -19.77
C GLY A 67 2.85 -7.46 -19.66
N PRO A 68 1.92 -8.19 -19.04
CA PRO A 68 1.90 -9.65 -19.07
C PRO A 68 1.66 -10.13 -20.51
N ALA A 69 2.44 -11.12 -20.94
CA ALA A 69 2.43 -11.63 -22.31
C ALA A 69 1.27 -12.61 -22.57
N ASP A 70 0.84 -13.36 -21.55
CA ASP A 70 -0.17 -14.40 -21.68
C ASP A 70 -1.05 -14.52 -20.41
N ALA A 71 -1.95 -15.50 -20.42
CA ALA A 71 -2.84 -15.78 -19.29
C ALA A 71 -2.08 -16.25 -18.05
N THR A 72 -0.97 -16.98 -18.22
CA THR A 72 -0.16 -17.49 -17.11
C THR A 72 0.49 -16.36 -16.34
N GLU A 73 1.13 -15.39 -17.03
CA GLU A 73 1.71 -14.23 -16.35
C GLU A 73 0.64 -13.35 -15.68
N ARG A 74 -0.58 -13.30 -16.23
CA ARG A 74 -1.71 -12.61 -15.58
C ARG A 74 -2.13 -13.33 -14.30
N ASP A 75 -2.19 -14.66 -14.31
CA ASP A 75 -2.50 -15.47 -13.13
C ASP A 75 -1.39 -15.36 -12.07
N ASP A 76 -0.12 -15.32 -12.49
CA ASP A 76 1.01 -15.08 -11.60
C ASP A 76 0.94 -13.70 -10.92
N LEU A 77 0.55 -12.64 -11.65
CA LEU A 77 0.34 -11.31 -11.07
C LEU A 77 -0.86 -11.28 -10.11
N LEU A 78 -1.92 -12.03 -10.41
CA LEU A 78 -3.06 -12.23 -9.50
C LEU A 78 -2.62 -12.90 -8.20
N GLU A 79 -1.80 -13.95 -8.28
CA GLU A 79 -1.24 -14.63 -7.10
C GLU A 79 -0.30 -13.71 -6.31
N LEU A 80 0.57 -12.98 -7.01
CA LEU A 80 1.53 -12.06 -6.40
C LEU A 80 0.83 -11.00 -5.55
N HIS A 81 -0.11 -10.24 -6.14
CA HIS A 81 -0.72 -9.14 -5.39
C HIS A 81 -1.53 -9.67 -4.19
N ARG A 82 -2.26 -10.78 -4.35
CA ARG A 82 -3.06 -11.37 -3.26
C ARG A 82 -2.19 -11.89 -2.13
N THR A 83 -1.05 -12.49 -2.46
CA THR A 83 -0.11 -12.96 -1.46
C THR A 83 0.51 -11.79 -0.69
N LEU A 84 1.00 -10.76 -1.38
CA LEU A 84 1.56 -9.58 -0.73
C LEU A 84 0.51 -8.84 0.12
N ASP A 85 -0.70 -8.68 -0.40
CA ASP A 85 -1.84 -8.10 0.32
C ASP A 85 -2.11 -8.85 1.64
N ARG A 86 -2.18 -10.19 1.57
CA ARG A 86 -2.38 -11.03 2.75
C ARG A 86 -1.24 -10.88 3.75
N LEU A 87 0.01 -10.94 3.30
CA LEU A 87 1.18 -10.83 4.18
C LEU A 87 1.24 -9.46 4.88
N CYS A 88 0.97 -8.37 4.15
CA CYS A 88 0.87 -7.04 4.73
C CYS A 88 -0.24 -6.95 5.79
N LEU A 89 -1.42 -7.53 5.53
CA LEU A 89 -2.51 -7.55 6.50
C LEU A 89 -2.17 -8.41 7.73
N GLU A 90 -1.59 -9.59 7.52
CA GLU A 90 -1.17 -10.50 8.60
C GLU A 90 -0.15 -9.83 9.52
N TYR A 91 0.85 -9.13 8.96
CA TYR A 91 1.80 -8.33 9.73
C TYR A 91 1.09 -7.27 10.57
N ALA A 92 0.27 -6.42 9.94
CA ALA A 92 -0.39 -5.32 10.65
C ALA A 92 -1.30 -5.81 11.77
N GLN A 93 -2.11 -6.85 11.54
CA GLN A 93 -3.00 -7.43 12.54
C GLN A 93 -2.23 -8.05 13.71
N ALA A 94 -1.13 -8.75 13.42
CA ALA A 94 -0.32 -9.37 14.46
C ALA A 94 0.41 -8.31 15.30
N SER A 95 1.02 -7.31 14.66
CA SER A 95 1.67 -6.18 15.34
C SER A 95 0.71 -5.45 16.26
N GLU A 96 -0.50 -5.11 15.79
CA GLU A 96 -1.54 -4.48 16.61
C GLU A 96 -1.92 -5.38 17.80
N SER A 97 -2.16 -6.67 17.57
CA SER A 97 -2.56 -7.60 18.64
C SER A 97 -1.46 -7.84 19.68
N ALA A 98 -0.20 -7.72 19.28
CA ALA A 98 0.98 -7.91 20.12
C ALA A 98 1.43 -6.61 20.82
N GLY A 99 0.82 -5.46 20.49
CA GLY A 99 1.28 -4.15 20.97
C GLY A 99 2.66 -3.76 20.43
N VAL A 100 3.04 -4.26 19.26
CA VAL A 100 4.29 -3.94 18.58
C VAL A 100 4.03 -2.78 17.62
N GLU A 101 4.62 -1.63 17.90
CA GLU A 101 4.56 -0.49 16.99
C GLU A 101 5.43 -0.73 15.75
N PRO A 102 4.90 -0.55 14.52
CA PRO A 102 5.71 -0.69 13.32
C PRO A 102 6.83 0.34 13.28
N ASP A 103 8.06 -0.14 13.17
CA ASP A 103 9.24 0.70 13.10
C ASP A 103 9.56 1.12 11.65
N LEU A 104 10.65 1.87 11.49
CA LEU A 104 11.11 2.32 10.18
C LEU A 104 11.36 1.14 9.22
N ARG A 105 11.92 0.03 9.70
CA ARG A 105 12.19 -1.15 8.87
C ARG A 105 10.88 -1.76 8.37
N ALA A 106 9.89 -1.89 9.25
CA ALA A 106 8.56 -2.36 8.88
C ALA A 106 7.91 -1.47 7.82
N GLY A 107 7.95 -0.15 8.00
CA GLY A 107 7.43 0.81 7.03
C GLY A 107 8.04 0.65 5.64
N LYS A 108 9.36 0.43 5.55
CA LYS A 108 10.06 0.21 4.28
C LYS A 108 9.59 -1.08 3.59
N ILE A 109 9.64 -2.20 4.30
CA ILE A 109 9.31 -3.52 3.75
C ILE A 109 7.82 -3.59 3.34
N ILE A 110 6.92 -3.16 4.22
CA ILE A 110 5.48 -3.14 3.95
C ILE A 110 5.15 -2.13 2.86
N GLY A 111 5.83 -0.98 2.83
CA GLY A 111 5.71 -0.01 1.74
C GLY A 111 6.10 -0.60 0.38
N THR A 112 7.24 -1.29 0.31
CA THR A 112 7.68 -1.95 -0.93
C THR A 112 6.71 -3.07 -1.35
N ALA A 113 6.24 -3.88 -0.41
CA ALA A 113 5.22 -4.90 -0.68
C ALA A 113 3.90 -4.30 -1.18
N ALA A 114 3.44 -3.20 -0.57
CA ALA A 114 2.25 -2.49 -1.01
C ALA A 114 2.43 -1.89 -2.42
N LEU A 115 3.59 -1.32 -2.73
CA LEU A 115 3.92 -0.82 -4.06
C LEU A 115 3.87 -1.95 -5.09
N PHE A 116 4.49 -3.10 -4.80
CA PHE A 116 4.44 -4.28 -5.66
C PHE A 116 3.01 -4.77 -5.89
N SER A 117 2.20 -4.86 -4.83
CA SER A 117 0.78 -5.22 -4.96
C SER A 117 -0.01 -4.25 -5.85
N ILE A 118 0.15 -2.93 -5.64
CA ILE A 118 -0.52 -1.91 -6.48
C ILE A 118 -0.07 -2.05 -7.94
N ARG A 119 1.23 -2.24 -8.19
CA ARG A 119 1.80 -2.35 -9.54
C ARG A 119 1.44 -3.65 -10.24
N ALA A 120 1.28 -4.75 -9.51
CA ALA A 120 0.78 -6.01 -10.05
C ALA A 120 -0.69 -5.92 -10.47
N ARG A 121 -1.51 -5.14 -9.75
CA ARG A 121 -2.93 -4.90 -10.06
C ARG A 121 -3.16 -4.00 -11.27
N GLN A 122 -2.23 -3.08 -11.54
CA GLN A 122 -2.34 -2.11 -12.63
C GLN A 122 -2.56 -2.74 -14.02
N PRO A 123 -1.69 -3.65 -14.53
CA PRO A 123 -1.90 -4.29 -15.84
C PRO A 123 -3.09 -5.26 -15.89
N LEU A 124 -3.65 -5.61 -14.73
CA LEU A 124 -4.85 -6.43 -14.61
C LEU A 124 -6.13 -5.61 -14.68
N GLY A 125 -6.05 -4.27 -14.64
CA GLY A 125 -7.21 -3.38 -14.59
C GLY A 125 -7.95 -3.44 -13.26
N LEU A 126 -7.25 -3.77 -12.17
CA LEU A 126 -7.84 -3.95 -10.82
C LEU A 126 -7.66 -2.73 -9.91
N LEU A 127 -7.16 -1.62 -10.43
CA LEU A 127 -7.16 -0.35 -9.72
C LEU A 127 -8.49 0.38 -9.98
N GLY A 128 -9.12 0.86 -8.92
CA GLY A 128 -10.35 1.62 -9.03
C GLY A 128 -10.11 3.09 -9.43
N PRO A 129 -11.20 3.86 -9.61
CA PRO A 129 -11.12 5.26 -10.04
C PRO A 129 -10.32 6.09 -9.05
N ALA A 130 -9.55 7.04 -9.57
CA ALA A 130 -8.85 7.99 -8.73
C ALA A 130 -9.82 8.98 -8.07
N PRO A 131 -9.50 9.55 -6.90
CA PRO A 131 -10.17 10.74 -6.42
C PRO A 131 -10.16 11.83 -7.51
N PHE A 132 -11.34 12.41 -7.78
CA PHE A 132 -11.60 13.34 -8.90
C PHE A 132 -11.47 12.76 -10.32
N ASP A 133 -11.62 11.44 -10.51
CA ASP A 133 -11.63 10.86 -11.85
C ASP A 133 -12.69 11.51 -12.75
N GLY A 134 -12.27 11.94 -13.95
CA GLY A 134 -13.09 12.71 -14.90
C GLY A 134 -13.51 14.11 -14.46
N GLN A 135 -13.01 14.63 -13.33
CA GLN A 135 -13.38 15.95 -12.77
C GLN A 135 -12.25 16.99 -12.80
N LEU A 136 -11.04 16.58 -13.17
CA LEU A 136 -9.87 17.45 -13.32
C LEU A 136 -9.69 17.84 -14.80
N ASP A 137 -9.13 19.02 -15.03
CA ASP A 137 -8.77 19.50 -16.36
C ASP A 137 -7.60 18.69 -16.94
N GLU A 138 -7.59 18.52 -18.26
CA GLU A 138 -6.49 17.85 -18.97
C GLU A 138 -5.39 18.85 -19.35
N PRO A 139 -4.14 18.63 -18.92
CA PRO A 139 -3.06 19.54 -19.26
C PRO A 139 -2.74 19.46 -20.76
N GLY A 140 -2.72 20.62 -21.42
CA GLY A 140 -2.18 20.75 -22.76
C GLY A 140 -0.65 20.66 -22.78
N ILE A 141 -0.07 20.70 -23.98
CA ILE A 141 1.39 20.79 -24.13
C ILE A 141 1.90 22.12 -23.55
N GLY A 142 2.85 22.05 -22.62
CA GLY A 142 3.51 23.23 -22.05
C GLY A 142 3.72 23.12 -20.54
N VAL A 143 3.91 24.27 -19.90
CA VAL A 143 4.07 24.41 -18.45
C VAL A 143 2.77 24.92 -17.85
N VAL A 144 2.26 24.23 -16.83
CA VAL A 144 1.10 24.67 -16.04
C VAL A 144 1.60 25.39 -14.80
N GLY A 145 1.38 26.71 -14.74
CA GLY A 145 1.65 27.52 -13.55
C GLY A 145 0.46 27.50 -12.60
N GLY A 146 0.72 27.37 -11.30
CA GLY A 146 -0.32 27.42 -10.28
C GLY A 146 0.17 27.03 -8.89
N PHE A 147 -0.78 26.79 -8.00
CA PHE A 147 -0.54 26.42 -6.61
C PHE A 147 -0.87 24.95 -6.41
N GLY A 148 0.09 24.18 -5.91
CA GLY A 148 -0.16 22.80 -5.46
C GLY A 148 -0.95 22.80 -4.15
N GLU A 149 -2.07 22.08 -4.11
CA GLU A 149 -2.86 21.89 -2.89
C GLU A 149 -3.39 20.44 -2.80
N MET A 150 -3.39 19.85 -1.60
CA MET A 150 -4.07 18.58 -1.37
C MET A 150 -5.57 18.85 -1.26
N ARG A 151 -6.36 18.24 -2.13
CA ARG A 151 -7.81 18.39 -2.14
C ARG A 151 -8.50 17.10 -1.76
N GLN A 152 -9.34 17.17 -0.74
CA GLN A 152 -10.28 16.10 -0.44
C GLN A 152 -11.49 16.19 -1.37
N VAL A 153 -11.99 15.05 -1.83
CA VAL A 153 -13.20 14.97 -2.67
C VAL A 153 -14.39 15.56 -1.92
N ASP A 154 -14.53 15.23 -0.64
CA ASP A 154 -15.56 15.75 0.25
C ASP A 154 -15.05 15.73 1.70
N PRO A 155 -14.82 16.89 2.34
CA PRO A 155 -14.36 16.95 3.72
C PRO A 155 -15.30 16.29 4.75
N ALA A 156 -16.60 16.17 4.44
CA ALA A 156 -17.56 15.48 5.30
C ALA A 156 -17.56 13.96 5.10
N ARG A 157 -16.92 13.47 4.02
CA ARG A 157 -16.78 12.04 3.70
C ARG A 157 -15.31 11.72 3.38
N PRO A 158 -14.41 11.74 4.38
CA PRO A 158 -12.97 11.56 4.14
C PRO A 158 -12.62 10.24 3.46
N TRP A 159 -13.45 9.20 3.57
CA TRP A 159 -13.26 7.92 2.88
C TRP A 159 -13.31 8.00 1.35
N LEU A 160 -13.76 9.13 0.77
CA LEU A 160 -13.65 9.40 -0.66
C LEU A 160 -12.24 9.83 -1.08
N GLY A 161 -11.35 10.07 -0.11
CA GLY A 161 -9.95 10.41 -0.33
C GLY A 161 -9.72 11.82 -0.85
N GLY A 162 -8.51 12.00 -1.36
CA GLY A 162 -8.08 13.26 -1.93
C GLY A 162 -6.95 13.07 -2.93
N ARG A 163 -6.58 14.16 -3.60
CA ARG A 163 -5.50 14.19 -4.57
C ARG A 163 -4.80 15.54 -4.53
N TRP A 164 -3.50 15.54 -4.79
CA TRP A 164 -2.80 16.77 -5.13
C TRP A 164 -3.35 17.32 -6.45
N VAL A 165 -3.61 18.62 -6.48
CA VAL A 165 -3.97 19.34 -7.71
C VAL A 165 -3.13 20.59 -7.86
N VAL A 166 -2.80 20.96 -9.10
CA VAL A 166 -2.36 22.31 -9.42
C VAL A 166 -3.60 23.14 -9.70
N ARG A 167 -3.87 24.14 -8.86
CA ARG A 167 -4.90 25.14 -9.13
C ARG A 167 -4.28 26.37 -9.80
N THR A 168 -4.73 26.71 -11.00
CA THR A 168 -4.29 27.93 -11.69
C THR A 168 -4.98 29.17 -11.13
N GLU A 169 -4.44 30.36 -11.42
CA GLU A 169 -5.10 31.63 -11.07
C GLU A 169 -6.48 31.77 -11.73
N ALA A 170 -6.67 31.15 -12.90
CA ALA A 170 -7.94 31.09 -13.60
C ALA A 170 -8.94 30.08 -13.01
N GLY A 171 -8.55 29.36 -11.95
CA GLY A 171 -9.40 28.40 -11.24
C GLY A 171 -9.45 26.99 -11.84
N GLN A 172 -8.66 26.73 -12.89
CA GLN A 172 -8.52 25.37 -13.45
C GLN A 172 -7.77 24.46 -12.48
N ARG A 173 -8.05 23.17 -12.51
CA ARG A 173 -7.49 22.17 -11.59
C ARG A 173 -6.92 21.01 -12.39
N PHE A 174 -5.60 20.88 -12.39
CA PHE A 174 -4.89 19.81 -13.07
C PHE A 174 -4.39 18.76 -12.08
N PRO A 175 -4.28 17.48 -12.48
CA PRO A 175 -3.67 16.45 -11.64
C PRO A 175 -2.23 16.81 -11.27
N LEU A 176 -1.87 16.60 -10.02
CA LEU A 176 -0.52 16.74 -9.47
C LEU A 176 -0.19 15.48 -8.68
N THR A 177 1.09 15.13 -8.59
CA THR A 177 1.58 14.02 -7.75
C THR A 177 2.48 14.57 -6.65
N LEU A 178 2.58 13.84 -5.54
CA LEU A 178 3.56 14.18 -4.50
C LEU A 178 4.98 14.13 -5.05
N SER A 179 5.29 13.17 -5.94
CA SER A 179 6.59 13.11 -6.61
C SER A 179 6.91 14.42 -7.35
N MET A 180 5.94 14.99 -8.10
CA MET A 180 6.14 16.28 -8.77
C MET A 180 6.52 17.37 -7.77
N LEU A 181 5.83 17.47 -6.62
CA LEU A 181 6.17 18.42 -5.56
C LEU A 181 7.56 18.17 -4.93
N MET A 182 7.99 16.92 -4.84
CA MET A 182 9.29 16.57 -4.27
C MET A 182 10.46 16.90 -5.21
N PHE A 183 10.24 16.84 -6.52
CA PHE A 183 11.27 17.11 -7.53
C PHE A 183 11.20 18.51 -8.15
N ASP A 184 10.11 19.25 -7.93
CA ASP A 184 10.01 20.64 -8.35
C ASP A 184 11.01 21.54 -7.59
N SER A 185 11.60 22.48 -8.32
CA SER A 185 12.49 23.53 -7.83
C SER A 185 11.72 24.78 -7.36
N SER A 186 10.39 24.80 -7.50
CA SER A 186 9.50 25.94 -7.22
C SER A 186 9.19 26.21 -5.74
N GLY A 187 10.18 26.26 -4.83
CA GLY A 187 9.98 26.79 -3.46
C GLY A 187 8.90 26.10 -2.60
N VAL A 188 8.41 24.92 -3.02
CA VAL A 188 7.41 24.13 -2.30
C VAL A 188 7.96 23.77 -0.92
N ASN A 189 7.13 23.95 0.11
CA ASN A 189 7.43 23.44 1.43
C ASN A 189 7.26 21.91 1.45
N LYS A 190 8.32 21.18 1.10
CA LYS A 190 8.31 19.71 0.97
C LYS A 190 7.91 19.02 2.27
N ASP A 191 8.38 19.51 3.41
CA ASP A 191 8.04 18.94 4.73
C ASP A 191 6.57 19.20 5.10
N GLY A 192 6.03 20.35 4.68
CA GLY A 192 4.60 20.65 4.76
C GLY A 192 3.78 19.69 3.90
N ALA A 193 4.16 19.51 2.63
CA ALA A 193 3.47 18.61 1.71
C ALA A 193 3.48 17.15 2.19
N ARG A 194 4.60 16.67 2.75
CA ARG A 194 4.65 15.31 3.32
C ARG A 194 3.69 15.13 4.48
N ARG A 195 3.65 16.08 5.42
CA ARG A 195 2.72 16.03 6.56
C ARG A 195 1.28 16.09 6.08
N GLU A 196 0.95 17.02 5.18
CA GLU A 196 -0.39 17.15 4.62
C GLU A 196 -0.84 15.87 3.88
N HIS A 197 0.08 15.19 3.20
CA HIS A 197 -0.21 13.91 2.55
C HIS A 197 -0.45 12.78 3.56
N LEU A 198 0.39 12.67 4.60
CA LEU A 198 0.18 11.68 5.67
C LEU A 198 -1.11 11.96 6.46
N ASP A 199 -1.45 13.23 6.70
CA ASP A 199 -2.70 13.65 7.34
C ASP A 199 -3.92 13.24 6.50
N ALA A 200 -3.84 13.41 5.17
CA ALA A 200 -4.87 12.95 4.24
C ALA A 200 -5.03 11.43 4.30
N LEU A 201 -3.93 10.67 4.24
CA LEU A 201 -3.94 9.21 4.32
C LEU A 201 -4.50 8.72 5.67
N GLY A 202 -4.06 9.33 6.78
CA GLY A 202 -4.56 9.08 8.13
C GLY A 202 -6.05 9.37 8.28
N SER A 203 -6.55 10.42 7.63
CA SER A 203 -7.98 10.77 7.63
C SER A 203 -8.82 9.70 6.94
N VAL A 204 -8.36 9.16 5.81
CA VAL A 204 -9.05 8.04 5.13
C VAL A 204 -9.03 6.78 5.99
N ILE A 205 -7.88 6.45 6.59
CA ILE A 205 -7.73 5.29 7.49
C ILE A 205 -8.70 5.40 8.67
N ALA A 206 -8.75 6.53 9.36
CA ALA A 206 -9.66 6.74 10.48
C ALA A 206 -11.13 6.64 10.05
N ALA A 207 -11.48 7.25 8.91
CA ALA A 207 -12.85 7.27 8.41
C ALA A 207 -13.31 5.93 7.80
N SER A 208 -12.39 5.03 7.44
CA SER A 208 -12.70 3.70 6.90
C SER A 208 -13.54 2.82 7.83
N ARG A 209 -13.51 3.11 9.13
CA ARG A 209 -14.27 2.41 10.17
C ARG A 209 -15.72 2.91 10.29
N SER A 210 -16.09 3.97 9.55
CA SER A 210 -17.45 4.50 9.53
C SER A 210 -18.40 3.48 8.89
N PRO A 211 -19.62 3.28 9.44
CA PRO A 211 -20.62 2.41 8.81
C PRO A 211 -21.09 2.94 7.43
N ASP A 212 -20.91 4.24 7.17
CA ASP A 212 -21.29 4.88 5.90
C ASP A 212 -20.17 4.83 4.85
N ALA A 213 -18.98 4.35 5.23
CA ALA A 213 -17.84 4.26 4.32
C ALA A 213 -18.01 3.07 3.38
N ASP A 214 -18.20 3.36 2.08
CA ASP A 214 -18.21 2.34 1.05
C ASP A 214 -16.81 1.68 0.92
N PRO A 215 -16.69 0.35 1.06
CA PRO A 215 -15.38 -0.32 1.03
C PRO A 215 -14.63 -0.13 -0.29
N LEU A 216 -15.34 -0.05 -1.43
CA LEU A 216 -14.69 0.19 -2.72
C LEU A 216 -14.10 1.61 -2.75
N ALA A 217 -14.85 2.62 -2.32
CA ALA A 217 -14.35 3.99 -2.22
C ALA A 217 -13.14 4.09 -1.28
N VAL A 218 -13.18 3.44 -0.11
CA VAL A 218 -12.04 3.38 0.83
C VAL A 218 -10.81 2.78 0.16
N ALA A 219 -10.96 1.62 -0.49
CA ALA A 219 -9.85 0.95 -1.16
C ALA A 219 -9.22 1.85 -2.23
N CYS A 220 -10.05 2.50 -3.06
CA CYS A 220 -9.57 3.42 -4.09
C CYS A 220 -8.83 4.62 -3.50
N ALA A 221 -9.42 5.26 -2.48
CA ALA A 221 -8.84 6.42 -1.81
C ALA A 221 -7.47 6.10 -1.20
N VAL A 222 -7.38 4.99 -0.45
CA VAL A 222 -6.14 4.55 0.19
C VAL A 222 -5.10 4.14 -0.85
N ASP A 223 -5.47 3.33 -1.86
CA ASP A 223 -4.53 2.87 -2.89
C ASP A 223 -3.89 4.05 -3.64
N TRP A 224 -4.66 5.06 -4.02
CA TRP A 224 -4.13 6.21 -4.76
C TRP A 224 -3.25 7.13 -3.91
N LEU A 225 -3.65 7.43 -2.67
CA LEU A 225 -2.82 8.21 -1.76
C LEU A 225 -1.55 7.44 -1.39
N LEU A 226 -1.68 6.17 -1.00
CA LEU A 226 -0.53 5.32 -0.67
C LEU A 226 0.41 5.19 -1.88
N TYR A 227 -0.10 4.95 -3.08
CA TYR A 227 0.71 4.89 -4.29
C TYR A 227 1.51 6.18 -4.50
N ASP A 228 0.88 7.34 -4.34
CA ASP A 228 1.53 8.64 -4.53
C ASP A 228 2.60 8.90 -3.46
N TRP A 229 2.35 8.54 -2.19
CA TRP A 229 3.38 8.55 -1.15
C TRP A 229 4.57 7.66 -1.51
N LEU A 230 4.31 6.41 -1.87
CA LEU A 230 5.33 5.40 -2.15
C LEU A 230 6.17 5.82 -3.35
N MET A 231 5.55 6.28 -4.44
CA MET A 231 6.25 6.74 -5.64
C MET A 231 7.10 7.98 -5.40
N ALA A 232 6.71 8.87 -4.48
CA ALA A 232 7.49 10.03 -4.10
C ALA A 232 8.72 9.71 -3.23
N HIS A 233 8.74 8.52 -2.62
CA HIS A 233 9.74 8.13 -1.63
C HIS A 233 10.36 6.77 -1.93
N ARG A 234 10.70 6.53 -3.20
CA ARG A 234 11.56 5.40 -3.61
C ARG A 234 13.01 5.84 -3.60
N ASP A 235 13.93 4.91 -3.36
CA ASP A 235 15.38 5.19 -3.37
C ASP A 235 15.87 5.74 -4.73
N GLY A 236 15.16 5.42 -5.81
CA GLY A 236 15.43 5.98 -7.14
C GLY A 236 14.35 5.62 -8.17
N PRO A 237 14.47 6.11 -9.42
CA PRO A 237 13.52 5.83 -10.49
C PRO A 237 13.42 4.33 -10.81
N ASP A 238 14.55 3.63 -10.73
CA ASP A 238 14.70 2.20 -11.04
C ASP A 238 14.55 1.30 -9.81
N SER A 239 14.29 1.87 -8.62
CA SER A 239 14.11 1.13 -7.38
C SER A 239 12.65 1.13 -6.93
N ALA A 240 12.28 0.05 -6.26
CA ALA A 240 11.03 -0.05 -5.51
C ALA A 240 11.26 -0.05 -3.99
N GLU A 241 12.52 0.04 -3.55
CA GLU A 241 12.84 0.22 -2.14
C GLU A 241 12.24 1.54 -1.67
N ILE A 242 11.38 1.46 -0.66
CA ILE A 242 10.80 2.63 -0.02
C ILE A 242 11.78 3.17 1.00
N VAL A 243 11.98 4.48 0.96
CA VAL A 243 12.79 5.22 1.91
C VAL A 243 11.90 6.21 2.64
N PHE A 244 12.22 6.52 3.89
CA PHE A 244 11.55 7.60 4.61
C PHE A 244 12.53 8.76 4.77
N PRO A 245 12.12 10.00 4.45
CA PRO A 245 12.96 11.16 4.67
C PRO A 245 13.16 11.35 6.17
N LYS A 246 14.35 11.82 6.55
CA LYS A 246 14.69 12.10 7.95
C LYS A 246 13.66 13.04 8.58
N GLY A 247 13.18 12.71 9.78
CA GLY A 247 12.15 13.46 10.49
C GLY A 247 10.71 13.11 10.10
N HIS A 248 10.51 12.13 9.21
CA HIS A 248 9.19 11.60 8.83
C HIS A 248 9.10 10.09 9.08
N GLU A 249 9.87 9.57 10.03
CA GLU A 249 9.88 8.15 10.40
C GLU A 249 8.51 7.70 10.93
N GLU A 250 7.71 8.61 11.51
CA GLU A 250 6.32 8.36 11.92
C GLU A 250 5.41 7.92 10.75
N GLY A 251 5.77 8.28 9.52
CA GLY A 251 5.07 7.82 8.32
C GLY A 251 5.11 6.30 8.13
N ALA A 252 6.08 5.61 8.75
CA ALA A 252 6.19 4.15 8.66
C ALA A 252 4.94 3.44 9.18
N ALA A 253 4.46 3.83 10.37
CA ALA A 253 3.24 3.27 10.95
C ALA A 253 2.00 3.61 10.09
N VAL A 254 1.94 4.81 9.51
CA VAL A 254 0.85 5.22 8.61
C VAL A 254 0.83 4.36 7.33
N VAL A 255 1.99 4.06 6.75
CA VAL A 255 2.10 3.18 5.56
C VAL A 255 1.63 1.77 5.87
N VAL A 256 2.01 1.21 7.03
CA VAL A 256 1.54 -0.11 7.46
C VAL A 256 0.02 -0.12 7.66
N ALA A 257 -0.51 0.89 8.34
CA ALA A 257 -1.96 1.03 8.55
C ALA A 257 -2.73 1.23 7.23
N ALA A 258 -2.17 1.99 6.29
CA ALA A 258 -2.74 2.19 4.96
C ALA A 258 -2.80 0.88 4.17
N ALA A 259 -1.71 0.12 4.12
CA ALA A 259 -1.67 -1.19 3.46
C ALA A 259 -2.76 -2.13 4.02
N ALA A 260 -2.85 -2.23 5.35
CA ALA A 260 -3.87 -3.04 6.02
C ALA A 260 -5.30 -2.56 5.72
N THR A 261 -5.52 -1.24 5.67
CA THR A 261 -6.82 -0.63 5.37
C THR A 261 -7.26 -0.92 3.94
N SER A 262 -6.36 -0.74 2.96
CA SER A 262 -6.63 -1.08 1.54
C SER A 262 -7.04 -2.54 1.40
N VAL A 263 -6.27 -3.46 1.98
CA VAL A 263 -6.53 -4.90 1.88
C VAL A 263 -7.84 -5.27 2.58
N SER A 264 -8.09 -4.75 3.78
CA SER A 264 -9.31 -5.02 4.54
C SER A 264 -10.56 -4.54 3.79
N ALA A 265 -10.50 -3.35 3.18
CA ALA A 265 -11.58 -2.83 2.37
C ALA A 265 -11.81 -3.68 1.12
N ARG A 266 -10.74 -4.07 0.40
CA ARG A 266 -10.83 -4.94 -0.78
C ARG A 266 -11.33 -6.34 -0.48
N ALA A 267 -11.01 -6.91 0.68
CA ALA A 267 -11.48 -8.24 1.09
C ALA A 267 -13.02 -8.35 1.18
N THR A 268 -13.74 -7.23 1.24
CA THR A 268 -15.21 -7.20 1.22
C THR A 268 -15.79 -7.55 -0.16
N PHE A 269 -15.05 -7.30 -1.26
CA PHE A 269 -15.54 -7.50 -2.63
C PHE A 269 -14.62 -8.34 -3.52
N ASP A 270 -13.31 -8.42 -3.27
CA ASP A 270 -12.38 -9.30 -4.00
C ASP A 270 -12.50 -10.75 -3.48
N PRO A 271 -13.00 -11.69 -4.30
CA PRO A 271 -13.16 -13.09 -3.89
C PRO A 271 -11.85 -13.76 -3.48
N GLY A 272 -10.71 -13.34 -4.06
CA GLY A 272 -9.40 -13.91 -3.76
C GLY A 272 -8.78 -13.41 -2.47
N LEU A 273 -9.38 -12.40 -1.84
CA LEU A 273 -9.01 -11.89 -0.51
C LEU A 273 -10.05 -12.28 0.57
N ARG A 274 -11.13 -12.99 0.21
CA ARG A 274 -12.13 -13.44 1.19
C ARG A 274 -11.50 -14.44 2.16
N GLY A 275 -11.69 -14.21 3.46
CA GLY A 275 -11.14 -15.07 4.52
C GLY A 275 -9.74 -14.66 4.99
N VAL A 276 -9.11 -13.66 4.36
CA VAL A 276 -7.87 -13.05 4.85
C VAL A 276 -8.19 -12.25 6.12
N GLY A 277 -7.55 -12.59 7.24
CA GLY A 277 -7.73 -11.89 8.53
C GLY A 277 -8.99 -12.22 9.35
N THR A 278 -9.85 -13.15 8.92
CA THR A 278 -11.00 -13.58 9.75
C THR A 278 -10.66 -14.87 10.51
N ARG A 279 -10.85 -14.85 11.84
CA ARG A 279 -10.92 -16.08 12.66
C ARG A 279 -11.96 -17.00 12.01
N ARG A 280 -11.52 -18.08 11.36
CA ARG A 280 -12.42 -19.22 11.14
C ARG A 280 -12.83 -19.70 12.54
N ARG A 281 -14.07 -19.42 12.93
CA ARG A 281 -14.72 -20.02 14.10
C ARG A 281 -14.94 -21.50 13.84
#